data_AF-J2PXW4-F1
#
_entry.id   AF-J2PXW4-F1
#
_cell.length_a   1.000
_cell.length_b   1.000
_cell.length_c   1.000
_cell.angle_alpha   90.00
_cell.angle_beta   90.00
_cell.angle_gamma   90.00
#
_symmetry.space_group_name_H-M   'P 1'
#
loop_
_entity.id
_entity.type
_entity.pdbx_description
1 polymer ?
#
loop_
_entity_poly.entity_id
_entity_poly.type
_entity_poly.pdbx_seq_one_letter_code
_entity_poly.pdbx_strand_id
1 'polypeptide(L)'
;GGGPLRWLLGPMISWAFPNQEAIRARIGGARADAKADLATFDGTVLRALGETETALSAYRNALLRKERLAASRDAADRAANVSLARQSRGEIDSLDVLDAQRTLAQSEADSAAATRDVAFAQVDLFRALGGSWE
;
A
#
# COMPACT_ATOMS: atom_id res chain seq x y z
N GLY A 1 -15.76 -79.86 -22.56
CA GLY A 1 -14.31 -79.61 -22.68
C GLY A 1 -14.04 -78.21 -22.18
N GLY A 2 -13.41 -78.10 -21.01
CA GLY A 2 -13.15 -76.82 -20.35
C GLY A 2 -11.86 -76.18 -20.84
N GLY A 3 -11.95 -74.93 -21.31
CA GLY A 3 -10.78 -74.08 -21.55
C GLY A 3 -10.36 -73.39 -20.25
N PRO A 4 -9.05 -73.22 -19.98
CA PRO A 4 -8.61 -72.69 -18.69
C PRO A 4 -8.83 -71.17 -18.61
N LEU A 5 -9.68 -70.75 -17.67
CA LEU A 5 -9.76 -69.37 -17.17
C LEU A 5 -8.48 -69.06 -16.37
N ARG A 6 -7.64 -68.16 -16.89
CA ARG A 6 -6.40 -67.72 -16.22
C ARG A 6 -6.63 -66.37 -15.53
N TRP A 7 -6.94 -66.39 -14.24
CA TRP A 7 -6.93 -65.18 -13.40
C TRP A 7 -5.51 -64.92 -12.91
N LEU A 8 -4.90 -63.81 -13.31
CA LEU A 8 -3.64 -63.32 -12.72
C LEU A 8 -3.97 -62.32 -11.61
N LEU A 9 -3.93 -62.77 -10.36
CA LEU A 9 -3.81 -61.94 -9.17
C LEU A 9 -2.38 -62.13 -8.65
N GLY A 10 -1.49 -61.19 -8.95
CA GLY A 10 -0.13 -61.14 -8.41
C GLY A 10 0.23 -59.69 -8.11
N PRO A 11 1.02 -59.40 -7.05
CA PRO A 11 1.46 -58.04 -6.79
C PRO A 11 2.32 -57.57 -7.97
N MET A 12 1.89 -56.50 -8.64
CA MET A 12 2.67 -55.91 -9.74
C MET A 12 3.87 -55.17 -9.13
N ILE A 13 4.96 -55.90 -8.88
CA ILE A 13 6.24 -55.32 -8.49
C ILE A 13 6.91 -54.79 -9.76
N SER A 14 6.82 -53.48 -10.01
CA SER A 14 7.52 -52.83 -11.13
C SER A 14 8.94 -52.42 -10.70
N TRP A 15 9.96 -53.08 -11.23
CA TRP A 15 11.37 -52.74 -10.97
C TRP A 15 11.93 -51.86 -12.10
N ALA A 16 12.21 -50.59 -11.82
CA ALA A 16 12.61 -49.59 -12.83
C ALA A 16 14.12 -49.58 -13.16
N PHE A 17 14.73 -50.77 -13.29
CA PHE A 17 16.13 -50.91 -13.73
C PHE A 17 16.17 -51.20 -15.24
N PRO A 18 17.00 -50.55 -16.08
CA PRO A 18 18.08 -49.58 -15.79
C PRO A 18 17.65 -48.08 -15.87
N ASN A 19 16.36 -47.76 -15.94
CA ASN A 19 15.83 -46.38 -16.15
C ASN A 19 15.93 -45.46 -14.92
N GLN A 20 17.06 -45.51 -14.20
CA GLN A 20 17.32 -44.65 -13.05
C GLN A 20 17.43 -43.16 -13.45
N GLU A 21 17.81 -42.87 -14.69
CA GLU A 21 17.94 -41.51 -15.21
C GLU A 21 16.61 -40.77 -15.23
N ALA A 22 15.53 -41.39 -15.73
CA ALA A 22 14.20 -40.76 -15.76
C ALA A 22 13.66 -40.47 -14.35
N ILE A 23 13.91 -41.37 -13.38
CA ILE A 23 13.52 -41.16 -11.98
C ILE A 23 14.31 -39.98 -11.37
N ARG A 24 15.63 -39.93 -11.60
CA ARG A 24 16.48 -38.81 -11.14
C ARG A 24 16.07 -37.49 -11.79
N ALA A 25 15.78 -37.49 -13.08
CA ALA A 25 15.30 -36.32 -13.81
C ALA A 25 13.96 -35.82 -13.24
N ARG A 26 13.01 -36.72 -12.94
CA ARG A 26 11.73 -36.37 -12.31
C ARG A 26 11.91 -35.77 -10.91
N ILE A 27 12.79 -36.35 -10.09
CA ILE A 27 13.15 -35.78 -8.78
C ILE A 27 13.83 -34.41 -8.95
N GLY A 28 14.70 -34.27 -9.95
CA GLY A 28 15.35 -33.01 -10.31
C GLY A 28 14.34 -31.93 -10.68
N GLY A 29 13.37 -32.24 -11.53
CA GLY A 29 12.25 -31.37 -11.89
C GLY A 29 11.44 -30.95 -10.67
N ALA A 30 10.99 -31.90 -9.86
CA ALA A 30 10.23 -31.61 -8.65
C ALA A 30 11.00 -30.71 -7.64
N ARG A 31 12.34 -30.88 -7.54
CA ARG A 31 13.18 -29.99 -6.72
C ARG A 31 13.32 -28.60 -7.33
N ALA A 32 13.34 -28.48 -8.65
CA ALA A 32 13.38 -27.19 -9.34
C ALA A 32 12.06 -26.44 -9.15
N ASP A 33 10.92 -27.14 -9.29
CA ASP A 33 9.59 -26.58 -9.06
C ASP A 33 9.44 -26.06 -7.63
N ALA A 34 9.84 -26.86 -6.63
CA ALA A 34 9.81 -26.43 -5.22
C ALA A 34 10.66 -25.18 -4.95
N LYS A 35 11.80 -25.02 -5.64
CA LYS A 35 12.61 -23.79 -5.54
C LYS A 35 11.93 -22.60 -6.19
N ALA A 36 11.25 -22.80 -7.31
CA ALA A 36 10.49 -21.76 -7.99
C ALA A 36 9.30 -21.29 -7.15
N ASP A 37 8.59 -22.21 -6.50
CA ASP A 37 7.49 -21.91 -5.58
C ASP A 37 7.98 -21.10 -4.37
N LEU A 38 9.10 -21.50 -3.77
CA LEU A 38 9.72 -20.76 -2.66
C LEU A 38 10.12 -19.34 -3.09
N ALA A 39 10.77 -19.19 -4.24
CA ALA A 39 11.15 -17.88 -4.76
C ALA A 39 9.93 -16.98 -5.04
N THR A 40 8.84 -17.58 -5.52
CA THR A 40 7.56 -16.87 -5.76
C THR A 40 6.92 -16.41 -4.44
N PHE A 41 6.96 -17.27 -3.42
CA PHE A 41 6.50 -16.94 -2.08
C PHE A 41 7.32 -15.78 -1.48
N ASP A 42 8.66 -15.89 -1.48
CA ASP A 42 9.56 -14.86 -0.97
C ASP A 42 9.33 -13.52 -1.68
N GLY A 43 9.21 -13.54 -3.00
CA GLY A 43 8.92 -12.34 -3.80
C GLY A 43 7.56 -11.71 -3.45
N THR A 44 6.57 -12.52 -3.07
CA THR A 44 5.24 -12.03 -2.67
C THR A 44 5.27 -11.40 -1.28
N VAL A 45 5.96 -12.03 -0.33
CA VAL A 45 6.13 -11.49 1.03
C VAL A 45 6.90 -10.17 0.99
N LEU A 46 8.00 -10.10 0.25
CA LEU A 46 8.82 -8.88 0.14
C LEU A 46 8.04 -7.73 -0.50
N ARG A 47 7.21 -8.02 -1.52
CA ARG A 47 6.36 -7.02 -2.16
C ARG A 47 5.32 -6.47 -1.19
N ALA A 48 4.62 -7.35 -0.47
CA ALA A 48 3.63 -6.95 0.52
C ALA A 48 4.25 -6.08 1.64
N LEU A 49 5.45 -6.42 2.09
CA LEU A 49 6.19 -5.62 3.07
C LEU A 49 6.54 -4.23 2.50
N GLY A 50 7.06 -4.17 1.27
CA GLY A 50 7.41 -2.90 0.63
C GLY A 50 6.20 -1.99 0.36
N GLU A 51 5.07 -2.57 -0.05
CA GLU A 51 3.80 -1.84 -0.23
C GLU A 51 3.29 -1.28 1.10
N THR A 52 3.35 -2.07 2.17
CA THR A 52 2.97 -1.64 3.53
C THR A 52 3.85 -0.51 4.05
N GLU A 53 5.18 -0.62 3.90
CA GLU A 53 6.11 0.41 4.32
C GLU A 53 5.89 1.72 3.56
N THR A 54 5.65 1.62 2.25
CA THR A 54 5.32 2.76 1.39
C THR A 54 4.03 3.44 1.86
N ALA A 55 2.97 2.68 2.11
CA ALA A 55 1.69 3.23 2.57
C ALA A 55 1.80 3.86 3.97
N LEU A 56 2.55 3.24 4.88
CA LEU A 56 2.79 3.77 6.23
C LEU A 56 3.57 5.09 6.19
N SER A 57 4.61 5.15 5.36
CA SER A 57 5.39 6.37 5.13
C SER A 57 4.53 7.49 4.54
N ALA A 58 3.69 7.17 3.55
CA ALA A 58 2.75 8.12 2.96
C ALA A 58 1.76 8.67 4.00
N TYR A 59 1.15 7.81 4.82
CA TYR A 59 0.23 8.22 5.89
C TYR A 59 0.90 9.12 6.93
N ARG A 60 2.11 8.76 7.38
CA ARG A 60 2.90 9.61 8.30
C ARG A 60 3.19 10.98 7.70
N ASN A 61 3.60 11.05 6.44
CA ASN A 61 3.88 12.31 5.75
C ASN A 61 2.61 13.16 5.58
N ALA A 62 1.46 12.53 5.32
CA ALA A 62 0.17 13.21 5.25
C ALA A 62 -0.19 13.86 6.59
N LEU A 63 0.00 13.16 7.72
CA LEU A 63 -0.23 13.72 9.05
C LEU A 63 0.66 14.95 9.33
N LEU A 64 1.96 14.86 9.04
CA LEU A 64 2.89 15.98 9.21
C LEU A 64 2.52 17.17 8.32
N ARG A 65 2.08 16.90 7.09
CA ARG A 65 1.62 17.95 6.16
C ARG A 65 0.36 18.65 6.68
N LYS A 66 -0.62 17.89 7.20
CA LYS A 66 -1.82 18.44 7.82
C LYS A 66 -1.49 19.38 8.97
N GLU A 67 -0.58 18.98 9.86
CA GLU A 67 -0.17 19.81 11.00
C GLU A 67 0.47 21.13 10.55
N ARG A 68 1.37 21.07 9.56
CA ARG A 68 2.02 22.28 9.01
C ARG A 68 1.01 23.23 8.35
N LEU A 69 0.04 22.69 7.61
CA LEU A 69 -0.99 23.49 6.94
C LEU A 69 -2.01 24.06 7.92
N ALA A 70 -2.31 23.35 9.02
CA ALA A 70 -3.09 23.91 10.12
C ALA A 70 -2.38 25.12 10.76
N ALA A 71 -1.07 25.00 11.03
CA ALA A 71 -0.28 26.12 11.54
C ALA A 71 -0.22 27.32 10.56
N SER A 72 -0.13 27.04 9.25
CA SER A 72 -0.20 28.08 8.20
C SER A 72 -1.54 28.79 8.20
N ARG A 73 -2.64 28.04 8.29
CA ARG A 73 -4.00 28.58 8.39
C ARG A 73 -4.17 29.48 9.61
N ASP A 74 -3.66 29.07 10.77
CA ASP A 74 -3.75 29.87 11.99
C ASP A 74 -2.89 31.15 11.91
N ALA A 75 -1.76 31.11 11.21
CA ALA A 75 -0.95 32.30 10.95
C ALA A 75 -1.66 33.28 10.00
N ALA A 76 -2.30 32.77 8.94
CA ALA A 76 -3.09 33.57 8.01
C ALA A 76 -4.32 34.20 8.69
N ASP A 77 -4.96 33.48 9.60
CA ASP A 77 -6.10 34.00 10.39
C ASP A 77 -5.67 35.16 11.28
N ARG A 78 -4.55 35.02 11.99
CA ARG A 78 -3.97 36.13 12.76
C ARG A 78 -3.63 37.33 11.87
N ALA A 79 -3.06 37.10 10.69
CA ALA A 79 -2.74 38.18 9.76
C ALA A 79 -3.99 38.92 9.27
N ALA A 80 -5.05 38.20 8.89
CA ALA A 80 -6.33 38.78 8.48
C ALA A 80 -6.95 39.63 9.61
N ASN A 81 -6.95 39.12 10.85
CA ASN A 81 -7.44 39.85 12.02
C ASN A 81 -6.63 41.13 12.31
N VAL A 82 -5.30 41.07 12.16
CA VAL A 82 -4.43 42.25 12.30
C VAL A 82 -4.71 43.27 11.20
N SER A 83 -4.84 42.85 9.94
CA SER A 83 -5.16 43.75 8.83
C SER A 83 -6.50 44.44 9.05
N LEU A 84 -7.54 43.71 9.46
CA LEU A 84 -8.84 44.30 9.82
C LEU A 84 -8.73 45.36 10.92
N ALA A 85 -7.93 45.08 11.97
CA ALA A 85 -7.70 46.04 13.05
C ALA A 85 -6.89 47.28 12.62
N ARG A 86 -5.98 47.15 11.65
CA ARG A 86 -5.22 48.28 11.08
C ARG A 86 -6.10 49.14 10.19
N GLN A 87 -6.94 48.51 9.36
CA GLN A 87 -7.88 49.20 8.48
C GLN A 87 -8.88 50.02 9.30
N SER A 88 -9.41 49.49 10.41
CA SER A 88 -10.34 50.23 11.27
C SER A 88 -9.70 51.45 11.95
N ARG A 89 -8.37 51.49 12.04
CA ARG A 89 -7.59 52.66 12.49
C ARG A 89 -7.11 53.56 11.33
N GLY A 90 -7.44 53.22 10.09
CA GLY A 90 -7.01 53.97 8.90
C GLY A 90 -5.52 53.81 8.55
N GLU A 91 -4.85 52.79 9.08
CA GLU A 91 -3.42 52.55 8.85
C GLU A 91 -3.12 51.86 7.51
N ILE A 92 -4.11 51.15 6.95
CA ILE A 92 -4.02 50.44 5.67
C ILE A 92 -5.32 50.57 4.88
N ASP A 93 -5.30 50.24 3.60
CA ASP A 93 -6.49 50.30 2.75
C ASP A 93 -7.32 49.00 2.77
N SER A 94 -8.45 49.01 2.07
CA SER A 94 -9.34 47.84 1.98
C SER A 94 -8.82 46.71 1.08
N LEU A 95 -7.87 46.99 0.18
CA LEU A 95 -7.25 45.98 -0.67
C LEU A 95 -6.26 45.14 0.15
N ASP A 96 -5.53 45.75 1.08
CA ASP A 96 -4.62 45.03 1.99
C ASP A 96 -5.39 44.03 2.88
N VAL A 97 -6.60 44.38 3.31
CA VAL A 97 -7.49 43.47 4.04
C VAL A 97 -7.98 42.33 3.14
N LEU A 98 -8.38 42.65 1.90
CA LEU A 98 -8.85 41.65 0.95
C LEU A 98 -7.75 40.64 0.60
N ASP A 99 -6.51 41.09 0.46
CA ASP A 99 -5.36 40.20 0.20
C ASP A 99 -5.07 39.27 1.38
N ALA A 100 -5.16 39.78 2.61
CA ALA A 100 -5.02 38.97 3.82
C ALA A 100 -6.15 37.93 3.95
N GLN A 101 -7.40 38.31 3.65
CA GLN A 101 -8.54 37.39 3.63
C GLN A 101 -8.42 36.34 2.52
N ARG A 102 -7.92 36.72 1.34
CA ARG A 102 -7.64 35.78 0.25
C ARG A 102 -6.60 34.74 0.66
N THR A 103 -5.53 35.17 1.34
CA THR A 103 -4.49 34.29 1.86
C THR A 103 -5.03 33.33 2.92
N LEU A 104 -5.91 33.81 3.81
CA LEU A 104 -6.61 32.98 4.78
C LEU A 104 -7.49 31.93 4.08
N ALA A 105 -8.34 32.33 3.14
CA ALA A 105 -9.20 31.42 2.40
C ALA A 105 -8.40 30.33 1.66
N GLN A 106 -7.27 30.69 1.04
CA GLN A 106 -6.37 29.72 0.42
C GLN A 106 -5.79 28.74 1.47
N SER A 107 -5.32 29.26 2.61
CA SER A 107 -4.75 28.42 3.66
C SER A 107 -5.80 27.47 4.29
N GLU A 108 -7.05 27.91 4.39
CA GLU A 108 -8.16 27.06 4.85
C GLU A 108 -8.48 25.95 3.86
N ALA A 109 -8.50 26.28 2.56
CA ALA A 109 -8.67 25.28 1.50
C ALA A 109 -7.55 24.23 1.52
N ASP A 110 -6.30 24.65 1.67
CA ASP A 110 -5.14 23.75 1.73
C ASP A 110 -5.19 22.84 2.97
N SER A 111 -5.58 23.37 4.13
CA SER A 111 -5.74 22.60 5.37
C SER A 111 -6.87 21.57 5.27
N ALA A 112 -7.99 21.93 4.63
CA ALA A 112 -9.09 21.01 4.34
C ALA A 112 -8.65 19.89 3.38
N ALA A 113 -7.92 20.25 2.31
CA ALA A 113 -7.36 19.27 1.37
C ALA A 113 -6.39 18.31 2.07
N ALA A 114 -5.51 18.82 2.95
CA ALA A 114 -4.59 17.97 3.72
C ALA A 114 -5.31 17.02 4.67
N THR A 115 -6.42 17.46 5.27
CA THR A 115 -7.27 16.58 6.11
C THR A 115 -7.89 15.46 5.28
N ARG A 116 -8.37 15.76 4.08
CA ARG A 116 -8.87 14.75 3.13
C ARG A 116 -7.75 13.77 2.73
N ASP A 117 -6.56 14.27 2.45
CA ASP A 117 -5.42 13.43 2.01
C ASP A 117 -4.97 12.46 3.11
N VAL A 118 -5.03 12.86 4.39
CA VAL A 118 -4.82 11.94 5.53
C VAL A 118 -5.84 10.80 5.53
N ALA A 119 -7.11 11.09 5.26
CA ALA A 119 -8.15 10.06 5.22
C ALA A 119 -7.91 9.05 4.07
N PHE A 120 -7.51 9.53 2.89
CA PHE A 120 -7.14 8.64 1.79
C PHE A 120 -5.92 7.78 2.11
N ALA A 121 -4.85 8.39 2.64
CA ALA A 121 -3.65 7.66 3.02
C ALA A 121 -3.92 6.61 4.12
N GLN A 122 -4.87 6.88 5.01
CA GLN A 122 -5.32 5.90 6.01
C GLN A 122 -6.01 4.69 5.37
N VAL A 123 -6.89 4.93 4.39
CA VAL A 123 -7.57 3.86 3.63
C VAL A 123 -6.56 3.02 2.85
N ASP A 124 -5.58 3.66 2.21
CA ASP A 124 -4.54 2.97 1.45
C ASP A 124 -3.64 2.12 2.36
N LEU A 125 -3.28 2.62 3.54
CA LEU A 125 -2.57 1.84 4.56
C LEU A 125 -3.39 0.63 5.02
N PHE A 126 -4.70 0.80 5.25
CA PHE A 126 -5.59 -0.31 5.61
C PHE A 126 -5.62 -1.39 4.52
N ARG A 127 -5.67 -0.99 3.25
CA ARG A 127 -5.62 -1.91 2.11
C ARG A 127 -4.29 -2.67 2.05
N ALA A 128 -3.16 -1.97 2.20
CA ALA A 128 -1.83 -2.58 2.16
C ALA A 128 -1.60 -3.59 3.29
N LEU A 129 -2.19 -3.36 4.47
CA LEU A 129 -2.11 -4.28 5.62
C LEU A 129 -2.99 -5.53 5.51
N GLY A 130 -3.64 -5.77 4.36
CA GLY A 130 -4.51 -6.91 4.14
C GLY A 130 -6.01 -6.57 4.17
N GLY A 131 -6.39 -5.29 4.16
CA GLY A 131 -7.80 -4.85 4.15
C GLY A 131 -8.63 -5.26 2.91
N SER A 132 -8.09 -6.07 2.01
CA SER A 132 -8.87 -6.86 1.05
C SER A 132 -8.53 -8.34 1.21
N TRP A 133 -9.20 -9.00 2.15
CA TRP A 133 -9.39 -10.45 2.11
C TRP A 133 -10.65 -10.69 1.27
N GLU A 134 -10.51 -11.34 0.11
CA GLU A 134 -11.50 -12.36 -0.25
C GLU A 134 -11.43 -13.50 0.77
#